data_AF-A0A7W1ZCL8-F1
#
_entry.id   AF-A0A7W1ZCL8-F1
#
_cell.length_a   1.000
_cell.length_b   1.000
_cell.length_c   1.000
_cell.angle_alpha   90.00
_cell.angle_beta   90.00
_cell.angle_gamma   90.00
#
_symmetry.space_group_name_H-M   'P 1'
#
loop_
_entity.id
_entity.type
_entity.pdbx_description
1 polymer ?
#
loop_
_entity_poly.entity_id
_entity_poly.type
_entity_poly.pdbx_seq_one_letter_code
_entity_poly.pdbx_strand_id
1 'polypeptide(L)' 'MTIREILNTTEHRPWKMPTENWKFYQEWNNAIFLHWQVELSELKKFVPKELEIDLFDGKPWISVVAFTMEK' A
#
# COMPACT_ATOMS: atom_id res chain seq x y z
N MET A 1 -18.66 16.86 -2.32
CA MET A 1 -18.34 16.47 -0.94
C MET A 1 -17.29 17.42 -0.40
N THR A 2 -17.51 18.01 0.77
CA THR A 2 -16.49 18.80 1.47
C THR A 2 -15.49 17.87 2.19
N ILE A 3 -14.28 18.36 2.50
CA ILE A 3 -13.29 17.57 3.27
C ILE A 3 -13.91 17.06 4.58
N ARG A 4 -14.74 17.89 5.26
CA ARG A 4 -15.43 17.50 6.49
C ARG A 4 -16.41 16.34 6.30
N GLU A 5 -17.14 16.31 5.20
CA GLU A 5 -18.07 15.21 4.89
C GLU A 5 -17.32 13.89 4.66
N ILE A 6 -16.18 13.95 3.96
CA ILE A 6 -15.33 12.77 3.72
C ILE A 6 -14.77 12.23 5.03
N LEU A 7 -14.25 13.10 5.91
CA LEU A 7 -13.66 12.70 7.19
C LEU A 7 -14.67 12.08 8.17
N ASN A 8 -15.97 12.37 8.02
CA ASN A 8 -17.03 11.79 8.85
C ASN A 8 -17.47 10.39 8.38
N THR A 9 -17.04 9.93 7.21
CA THR A 9 -17.44 8.63 6.64
C THR A 9 -16.58 7.51 7.22
N THR A 10 -16.92 7.03 8.43
CA THR A 10 -16.09 6.07 9.19
C THR A 10 -16.62 4.64 9.24
N GLU A 11 -17.77 4.36 8.62
CA GLU A 11 -18.45 3.05 8.66
C GLU A 11 -17.60 1.88 8.13
N HIS A 12 -16.64 2.15 7.24
CA HIS A 12 -15.71 1.16 6.70
C HIS A 12 -14.64 0.70 7.70
N ARG A 13 -14.52 1.35 8.86
CA ARG A 13 -13.53 1.00 9.89
C ARG A 13 -14.16 0.08 10.93
N PRO A 14 -13.66 -1.16 11.09
CA PRO A 14 -14.13 -2.03 12.17
C PRO A 14 -13.57 -1.66 13.55
N TRP A 15 -12.73 -0.63 13.65
CA TRP A 15 -12.15 -0.10 14.90
C TRP A 15 -12.40 1.40 15.05
N LYS A 16 -12.37 1.88 16.31
CA LYS A 16 -12.55 3.31 16.63
C LYS A 16 -11.40 4.16 16.08
N MET A 17 -11.70 5.42 15.78
CA MET A 17 -10.67 6.40 15.41
C MET A 17 -9.66 6.57 16.55
N PRO A 18 -8.35 6.53 16.28
CA PRO A 18 -7.35 6.82 17.30
C PRO A 18 -7.46 8.30 17.72
N THR A 19 -7.29 8.55 19.02
CA THR A 19 -7.29 9.90 19.62
C THR A 19 -5.87 10.43 19.86
N GLU A 20 -4.85 9.64 19.55
CA GLU A 20 -3.45 10.04 19.70
C GLU A 20 -2.98 10.91 18.53
N ASN A 21 -1.94 11.71 18.80
CA ASN A 21 -1.29 12.50 17.77
C ASN A 21 -0.61 11.60 16.73
N TRP A 22 -0.60 12.07 15.49
CA TRP A 22 0.07 11.39 14.39
C TRP A 22 1.57 11.31 14.69
N LYS A 23 2.14 10.10 14.61
CA LYS A 23 3.58 9.89 14.81
C LYS A 23 4.38 10.09 13.53
N PHE A 24 3.74 9.91 12.37
CA PHE A 24 4.35 10.06 11.06
C PHE A 24 3.35 10.68 10.09
N TYR A 25 3.84 11.56 9.23
CA TYR A 25 3.12 12.12 8.11
C TYR A 25 4.03 12.06 6.89
N GLN A 26 3.49 11.67 5.74
CA GLN A 26 4.22 11.61 4.48
C GLN A 26 3.31 12.01 3.33
N GLU A 27 3.83 12.87 2.45
CA GLU A 27 3.22 13.19 1.17
C GLU A 27 4.05 12.59 0.05
N TRP A 28 3.42 11.75 -0.76
CA TRP A 28 4.05 11.13 -1.93
C TRP A 28 3.65 11.92 -3.17
N ASN A 29 4.55 12.76 -3.64
CA ASN A 29 4.34 13.61 -4.79
C ASN A 29 4.97 12.99 -6.05
N ASN A 30 4.48 13.36 -7.23
CA ASN A 30 5.01 12.91 -8.53
C ASN A 30 5.20 11.38 -8.60
N ALA A 31 4.21 10.63 -8.10
CA ALA A 31 4.33 9.18 -7.98
C ALA A 31 4.17 8.48 -9.33
N ILE A 32 5.08 7.56 -9.63
CA ILE A 32 4.97 6.62 -10.73
C ILE A 32 4.94 5.19 -10.19
N PHE A 33 3.97 4.42 -10.70
CA PHE A 33 3.76 3.03 -10.36
C PHE A 33 4.10 2.18 -11.58
N LEU A 34 5.03 1.25 -11.41
CA LEU A 34 5.45 0.34 -12.45
C LEU A 34 5.29 -1.10 -11.94
N HIS A 35 4.59 -1.92 -12.71
CA HIS A 35 4.21 -3.28 -12.32
C HIS A 35 4.65 -4.27 -13.39
N TRP A 36 5.26 -5.37 -12.98
CA TRP A 36 5.63 -6.47 -13.86
C TRP A 36 5.19 -7.79 -13.28
N GLN A 37 4.54 -8.58 -14.12
CA GLN A 37 4.33 -9.98 -13.83
C GLN A 37 5.69 -10.69 -13.89
N VAL A 38 5.94 -11.55 -12.91
CA VAL A 38 7.20 -12.32 -12.83
C VAL A 38 6.90 -13.81 -12.71
N GLU A 39 7.95 -14.62 -12.75
CA GLU A 39 7.83 -16.04 -12.46
C GLU A 39 7.79 -16.29 -10.95
N LEU A 40 6.83 -17.12 -10.51
CA LEU A 40 6.64 -17.42 -9.08
C LEU A 40 7.87 -18.09 -8.47
N SER A 41 8.52 -18.98 -9.22
CA SER A 41 9.73 -19.68 -8.80
C SER A 41 10.91 -18.74 -8.56
N GLU A 42 11.00 -17.66 -9.34
CA GLU A 42 12.05 -16.64 -9.16
C GLU A 42 11.73 -15.74 -7.97
N LEU A 43 10.49 -15.26 -7.83
CA LEU A 43 10.10 -14.41 -6.71
C LEU A 43 10.24 -15.11 -5.36
N LYS A 44 9.90 -16.40 -5.28
CA LYS A 44 10.02 -17.21 -4.05
C LYS A 44 11.43 -17.25 -3.45
N LYS A 45 12.48 -17.02 -4.23
CA LYS A 45 13.86 -17.01 -3.74
C LYS A 45 14.17 -15.82 -2.83
N PHE A 46 13.39 -14.73 -2.96
CA PHE A 46 13.60 -13.48 -2.25
C PHE A 46 12.61 -13.25 -1.10
N VAL A 47 11.59 -14.10 -0.99
CA VAL A 47 10.54 -14.00 0.04
C VAL A 47 10.84 -14.99 1.17
N PRO A 48 10.76 -14.57 2.46
CA PRO A 48 10.86 -15.49 3.60
C PRO A 48 9.92 -16.69 3.46
N LYS A 49 10.38 -17.87 3.89
CA LYS A 49 9.65 -19.14 3.68
C LYS A 49 8.33 -19.20 4.47
N GLU A 50 8.22 -18.39 5.51
CA GLU A 50 7.06 -18.27 6.38
C GLU A 50 5.94 -17.42 5.75
N LEU A 51 6.22 -16.72 4.64
CA LEU A 51 5.26 -15.87 3.94
C LEU A 51 4.76 -16.54 2.65
N GLU A 52 3.46 -16.46 2.44
CA GLU A 52 2.82 -16.85 1.19
C GLU A 52 2.76 -15.65 0.23
N ILE A 53 3.09 -15.89 -1.03
CA ILE A 53 3.01 -14.86 -2.07
C ILE A 53 1.57 -14.77 -2.54
N ASP A 54 0.96 -13.60 -2.36
CA ASP A 54 -0.36 -13.30 -2.90
C ASP A 54 -0.33 -13.22 -4.44
N LEU A 55 -1.41 -13.68 -5.07
CA LEU A 55 -1.53 -13.78 -6.51
C LEU A 55 -2.68 -12.91 -6.99
N PHE A 56 -2.37 -11.95 -7.86
CA PHE A 56 -3.39 -11.18 -8.57
C PHE A 56 -3.69 -11.87 -9.91
N ASP A 57 -4.96 -12.24 -10.12
CA ASP A 57 -5.40 -13.07 -11.26
C ASP A 57 -4.56 -14.35 -11.45
N GLY A 58 -4.17 -14.98 -10.33
CA GLY A 58 -3.36 -16.20 -10.33
C GLY A 58 -1.90 -16.00 -10.73
N LYS A 59 -1.42 -14.75 -10.79
CA LYS A 59 -0.04 -14.40 -11.18
C LYS A 59 0.66 -13.58 -10.09
N PRO A 60 1.97 -13.79 -9.88
CA PRO A 60 2.75 -12.97 -8.96
C PRO A 60 3.29 -11.72 -9.67
N TRP A 61 3.46 -10.64 -8.90
CA TRP A 61 3.85 -9.33 -9.42
C TRP A 61 4.92 -8.69 -8.55
N ILE A 62 5.82 -7.94 -9.19
CA ILE A 62 6.72 -7.00 -8.52
C ILE A 62 6.30 -5.59 -8.92
N SER A 63 6.28 -4.70 -7.93
CA SER A 63 5.98 -3.28 -8.14
C SER A 63 7.17 -2.44 -7.73
N VAL A 64 7.50 -1.43 -8.55
CA VAL A 64 8.43 -0.37 -8.21
C VAL A 64 7.64 0.93 -8.17
N VAL A 65 7.74 1.64 -7.05
CA VAL A 65 7.10 2.93 -6.86
C VAL A 65 8.21 3.97 -6.67
N ALA A 66 8.29 4.93 -7.59
CA ALA A 66 9.17 6.07 -7.44
C ALA A 66 8.30 7.31 -7.18
N PHE A 67 8.69 8.11 -6.19
CA PHE A 67 7.97 9.30 -5.77
C PHE A 67 8.94 10.28 -5.13
N THR A 68 8.52 11.54 -5.07
CA THR A 68 9.23 12.58 -4.32
C THR A 68 8.56 12.76 -2.97
N MET A 69 9.38 12.78 -1.92
CA MET A 69 8.94 13.15 -0.58
C MET A 69 9.06 14.67 -0.40
N GLU A 70 7.98 15.30 0.01
CA GLU A 70 8.02 16.68 0.51
C GLU A 70 8.02 16.70 2.03
N LYS A 71 8.43 17.84 2.60
CA LYS A 71 8.80 17.99 4.00
C LYS A 71 7.64 18.43 4.87
#